data_AF-A0A0F7ZPR5-F1
#
_entry.id   AF-A0A0F7ZPR5-F1
#
_cell.length_a   1.000
_cell.length_b   1.000
_cell.length_c   1.000
_cell.angle_alpha   90.00
_cell.angle_beta   90.00
_cell.angle_gamma   90.00
#
_symmetry.space_group_name_H-M   'P 1'
#
loop_
_entity.id
_entity.type
_entity.pdbx_description
1 polymer ?
#
loop_
_entity_poly.entity_id
_entity_poly.type
_entity_poly.pdbx_seq_one_letter_code
_entity_poly.pdbx_strand_id
1 'polypeptide(L)'
;MLVVLSSLVLPLAASASVVGVNALEPRQSPQGPQWFKPGVNCSKREESCLGTEVWCAKPEYYKEIDQYPNQQACFDARIEKTEWRYISTDCLADFEICDGTDVVCSRIEDWAIRGSCYAARPKGKWLPKYAPGCLAAGRDDDERCVGTEEFCRAEARIKSYGSPEACLARREEAPKESKKQEFLIKNFLKCFGDPTEECEGTEDFCFRPTGSKKPGDVLACVESRANPPLYAADSPECNTSRQKGYNSEACLGTTAWCASEDRVKIYGSKERCEAFRKQSSDKPSKWVPPNQTCRDNSDQSEQCRGTEQICQWHSFERDACYRAREAAPFLLSKPDGCPQAGPQVESCVGTDSWCHERYNEMNYLSEGECFSRRGFKHDEMVAEVVKKMGNMMTEIILKNGEKVVKDAVYYDLVGSRGDENSTKKSITDYVNQFLEKLEKETLPGASQKFMANVRKAAGA
;
A
#
# COMPACT_ATOMS: atom_id res chain seq x y z
N MET A 1 -3.46 -53.72 -3.27
CA MET A 1 -4.04 -54.30 -2.04
C MET A 1 -5.28 -53.48 -1.70
N LEU A 2 -6.46 -54.13 -1.69
CA LEU A 2 -7.79 -53.70 -1.18
C LEU A 2 -8.31 -52.31 -1.60
N VAL A 3 -9.32 -52.10 -2.46
CA VAL A 3 -10.72 -52.61 -2.51
C VAL A 3 -11.44 -52.50 -1.17
N VAL A 4 -12.51 -51.69 -1.11
CA VAL A 4 -13.88 -52.11 -0.70
C VAL A 4 -14.85 -50.96 -1.00
N LEU A 5 -15.76 -51.24 -1.96
CA LEU A 5 -17.08 -50.63 -2.13
C LEU A 5 -17.98 -51.02 -0.94
N SER A 6 -18.94 -50.17 -0.57
CA SER A 6 -20.19 -50.66 0.02
C SER A 6 -21.36 -49.76 -0.33
N SER A 7 -22.13 -50.24 -1.31
CA SER A 7 -23.52 -49.90 -1.59
C SER A 7 -24.41 -50.38 -0.44
N LEU A 8 -25.48 -49.65 -0.13
CA LEU A 8 -26.65 -50.25 0.53
C LEU A 8 -27.94 -49.61 0.01
N VAL A 9 -28.87 -50.54 -0.23
CA VAL A 9 -30.11 -50.46 -0.98
C VAL A 9 -31.28 -50.13 -0.02
N LEU A 10 -32.32 -49.52 -0.62
CA LEU A 10 -33.68 -49.28 -0.13
C LEU A 10 -34.29 -50.36 0.79
N PRO A 11 -35.36 -49.98 1.53
CA PRO A 11 -36.66 -50.49 1.09
C PRO A 11 -37.76 -49.41 0.99
N LEU A 12 -38.59 -49.58 -0.04
CA LEU A 12 -39.92 -49.03 -0.15
C LEU A 12 -40.83 -49.61 0.96
N ALA A 13 -41.64 -48.76 1.56
CA ALA A 13 -42.87 -49.16 2.22
C ALA A 13 -44.01 -48.26 1.73
N ALA A 14 -44.95 -48.88 1.01
CA ALA A 14 -46.24 -48.30 0.69
C ALA A 14 -47.20 -48.57 1.86
N SER A 15 -48.01 -47.57 2.24
CA SER A 15 -49.17 -47.78 3.11
C SER A 15 -50.26 -46.75 2.84
N ALA A 16 -51.37 -47.31 2.35
CA ALA A 16 -52.78 -46.95 2.48
C ALA A 16 -53.21 -45.54 2.96
N SER A 17 -54.12 -45.00 2.15
CA SER A 17 -55.01 -43.87 2.37
C SER A 17 -55.88 -44.00 3.63
N VAL A 18 -56.00 -42.91 4.39
CA VAL A 18 -57.15 -42.63 5.25
C VAL A 18 -57.63 -41.22 4.95
N VAL A 19 -58.84 -41.12 4.40
CA VAL A 19 -59.59 -39.87 4.24
C VAL A 19 -60.14 -39.50 5.62
N GLY A 20 -59.54 -38.49 6.24
CA GLY A 20 -60.02 -37.86 7.46
C GLY A 20 -60.32 -36.39 7.18
N VAL A 21 -61.60 -36.04 7.18
CA VAL A 21 -62.07 -34.65 7.16
C VAL A 21 -61.75 -34.06 8.53
N ASN A 22 -60.59 -33.42 8.66
CA ASN A 22 -60.23 -32.66 9.85
C ASN A 22 -60.46 -31.17 9.58
N ALA A 23 -61.19 -30.57 10.50
CA ALA A 23 -61.36 -29.13 10.64
C ALA A 23 -60.00 -28.42 10.54
N LEU A 24 -60.03 -27.21 9.96
CA LEU A 24 -58.92 -26.27 9.96
C LEU A 24 -58.57 -25.89 11.40
N GLU A 25 -57.76 -26.72 12.07
CA GLU A 25 -56.93 -26.25 13.17
C GLU A 25 -55.86 -25.34 12.58
N PRO A 26 -55.67 -24.12 13.12
CA PRO A 26 -54.56 -23.28 12.71
C PRO A 26 -53.27 -24.03 13.03
N ARG A 27 -52.48 -24.33 11.99
CA ARG A 27 -51.08 -24.74 12.13
C ARG A 27 -50.32 -23.61 12.82
N GLN A 28 -50.40 -23.54 14.14
CA GLN A 28 -49.41 -22.81 14.92
C GLN A 28 -48.14 -23.65 14.87
N SER A 29 -47.17 -23.17 14.08
CA SER A 29 -45.80 -23.67 14.15
C SER A 29 -45.38 -23.64 15.63
N PRO A 30 -44.82 -24.70 16.20
CA PRO A 30 -44.39 -24.75 17.60
C PRO A 30 -43.28 -23.74 17.93
N GLN A 31 -42.73 -23.08 16.90
CA GLN A 31 -41.89 -21.91 17.03
C GLN A 31 -42.81 -20.71 16.82
N GLY A 32 -42.99 -19.88 17.85
CA GLY A 32 -43.74 -18.63 17.73
C GLY A 32 -43.28 -17.80 16.52
N PRO A 33 -44.07 -16.81 16.08
CA PRO A 33 -43.77 -16.08 14.86
C PRO A 33 -42.35 -15.50 14.94
N GLN A 34 -41.52 -15.88 13.96
CA GLN A 34 -40.12 -15.52 13.93
C GLN A 34 -39.97 -14.08 13.44
N TRP A 35 -38.96 -13.37 13.92
CA TRP A 35 -38.59 -12.10 13.32
C TRP A 35 -38.00 -12.32 11.93
N PHE A 36 -38.62 -11.75 10.91
CA PHE A 36 -38.10 -11.79 9.56
C PHE A 36 -37.32 -10.51 9.25
N LYS A 37 -36.05 -10.69 8.89
CA LYS A 37 -35.28 -9.63 8.20
C LYS A 37 -35.84 -9.47 6.78
N PRO A 38 -35.93 -8.24 6.23
CA PRO A 38 -36.35 -8.06 4.84
C PRO A 38 -35.48 -8.87 3.87
N GLY A 39 -36.12 -9.57 2.93
CA GLY A 39 -35.44 -10.36 1.92
C GLY A 39 -34.84 -9.48 0.82
N VAL A 40 -33.61 -9.77 0.40
CA VAL A 40 -33.02 -9.14 -0.79
C VAL A 40 -33.67 -9.67 -2.07
N ASN A 41 -33.95 -8.80 -3.04
CA ASN A 41 -34.59 -9.11 -4.33
C ASN A 41 -35.98 -9.75 -4.24
N CYS A 42 -36.77 -9.32 -3.27
CA CYS A 42 -38.08 -9.90 -3.05
C CYS A 42 -39.21 -8.98 -3.52
N SER A 43 -40.19 -9.55 -4.22
CA SER A 43 -41.33 -8.85 -4.84
C SER A 43 -42.69 -9.26 -4.25
N LYS A 44 -42.70 -10.21 -3.32
CA LYS A 44 -43.92 -10.78 -2.73
C LYS A 44 -44.34 -9.99 -1.49
N ARG A 45 -45.64 -9.85 -1.26
CA ARG A 45 -46.17 -9.22 -0.03
C ARG A 45 -46.29 -10.24 1.09
N GLU A 46 -45.15 -10.73 1.56
CA GLU A 46 -45.04 -11.68 2.68
C GLU A 46 -44.05 -11.17 3.72
N GLU A 47 -44.21 -11.58 4.98
CA GLU A 47 -43.40 -11.05 6.10
C GLU A 47 -41.90 -11.34 5.90
N SER A 48 -41.56 -12.52 5.40
CA SER A 48 -40.18 -12.91 5.03
C SER A 48 -39.54 -12.02 3.97
N CYS A 49 -40.35 -11.30 3.21
CA CYS A 49 -39.93 -10.42 2.13
C CYS A 49 -39.79 -8.97 2.60
N LEU A 50 -40.85 -8.46 3.23
CA LEU A 50 -40.95 -7.07 3.67
C LEU A 50 -40.19 -6.81 4.98
N GLY A 51 -39.99 -7.86 5.77
CA GLY A 51 -39.51 -7.80 7.14
C GLY A 51 -40.63 -7.50 8.15
N THR A 52 -40.46 -8.00 9.37
CA THR A 52 -41.42 -7.84 10.48
C THR A 52 -41.75 -6.38 10.79
N GLU A 53 -40.85 -5.45 10.51
CA GLU A 53 -41.05 -4.04 10.80
C GLU A 53 -42.11 -3.41 9.91
N VAL A 54 -41.96 -3.56 8.60
CA VAL A 54 -42.94 -3.09 7.62
C VAL A 54 -44.24 -3.87 7.79
N TRP A 55 -44.13 -5.17 8.09
CA TRP A 55 -45.27 -6.03 8.36
C TRP A 55 -46.10 -5.54 9.55
N CYS A 56 -45.49 -5.35 10.71
CA CYS A 56 -46.21 -4.86 11.89
C CYS A 56 -46.51 -3.35 11.84
N ALA A 57 -45.86 -2.57 10.97
CA ALA A 57 -46.13 -1.14 10.81
C ALA A 57 -47.38 -0.83 9.98
N LYS A 58 -47.77 -1.68 9.03
CA LYS A 58 -48.94 -1.43 8.18
C LYS A 58 -50.18 -2.17 8.70
N PRO A 59 -51.30 -1.46 8.99
CA PRO A 59 -52.54 -2.08 9.47
C PRO A 59 -53.04 -3.23 8.61
N GLU A 60 -52.89 -3.11 7.29
CA GLU A 60 -53.24 -4.13 6.30
C GLU A 60 -52.61 -5.50 6.62
N TYR A 61 -51.37 -5.52 7.10
CA TYR A 61 -50.66 -6.78 7.38
C TYR A 61 -50.97 -7.30 8.78
N TYR A 62 -50.77 -6.50 9.82
CA TYR A 62 -50.94 -7.02 11.19
C TYR A 62 -52.40 -7.22 11.60
N LYS A 63 -53.36 -6.43 11.08
CA LYS A 63 -54.79 -6.59 11.43
C LYS A 63 -55.49 -7.57 10.51
N GLU A 64 -55.29 -7.45 9.20
CA GLU A 64 -56.10 -8.20 8.23
C GLU A 64 -55.52 -9.58 7.95
N ILE A 65 -54.19 -9.72 7.91
CA ILE A 65 -53.53 -11.00 7.63
C ILE A 65 -53.28 -11.77 8.92
N ASP A 66 -52.59 -11.16 9.89
CA ASP A 66 -52.19 -11.85 11.11
C ASP A 66 -53.19 -11.77 12.27
N GLN A 67 -54.21 -10.93 12.14
CA GLN A 67 -55.28 -10.76 13.13
C GLN A 67 -54.78 -10.29 14.51
N TYR A 68 -53.66 -9.57 14.58
CA TYR A 68 -53.25 -8.90 15.81
C TYR A 68 -54.17 -7.70 16.09
N PRO A 69 -54.62 -7.52 17.35
CA PRO A 69 -55.55 -6.45 17.70
C PRO A 69 -54.96 -5.05 17.53
N ASN A 70 -53.63 -4.95 17.63
CA ASN A 70 -52.88 -3.71 17.47
C ASN A 70 -51.43 -4.02 17.04
N GLN A 71 -50.73 -2.97 16.61
CA GLN A 71 -49.34 -3.04 16.17
C GLN A 71 -48.40 -3.58 17.27
N GLN A 72 -48.63 -3.22 18.53
CA GLN A 72 -47.79 -3.65 19.65
C GLN A 72 -47.83 -5.18 19.83
N ALA A 73 -49.02 -5.78 19.79
CA ALA A 73 -49.18 -7.23 19.88
C ALA A 73 -48.46 -7.97 18.74
N CYS A 74 -48.41 -7.39 17.54
CA CYS A 74 -47.68 -7.94 16.39
C CYS A 74 -46.16 -7.98 16.65
N PHE A 75 -45.61 -6.90 17.23
CA PHE A 75 -44.19 -6.81 17.56
C PHE A 75 -43.80 -7.69 18.76
N ASP A 76 -44.63 -7.70 19.81
CA ASP A 76 -44.38 -8.49 21.02
C ASP A 76 -44.34 -9.99 20.73
N ALA A 77 -45.08 -10.43 19.71
CA ALA A 77 -45.09 -11.83 19.29
C ALA A 77 -43.76 -12.29 18.65
N ARG A 78 -42.90 -11.35 18.21
CA ARG A 78 -41.77 -11.64 17.31
C ARG A 78 -40.41 -11.25 17.85
N ILE A 79 -40.26 -11.07 19.17
CA ILE A 79 -39.06 -10.49 19.81
C ILE A 79 -37.82 -11.39 19.61
N GLU A 80 -37.22 -11.33 18.43
CA GLU A 80 -35.83 -11.62 18.14
C GLU A 80 -35.19 -10.28 17.75
N LYS A 81 -34.06 -9.95 18.38
CA LYS A 81 -33.48 -8.61 18.24
C LYS A 81 -32.91 -8.42 16.84
N THR A 82 -33.51 -7.54 16.06
CA THR A 82 -32.96 -7.08 14.78
C THR A 82 -31.66 -6.35 15.04
N GLU A 83 -30.65 -6.53 14.19
CA GLU A 83 -29.41 -5.78 14.31
C GLU A 83 -29.62 -4.30 13.95
N TRP A 84 -28.88 -3.41 14.61
CA TRP A 84 -28.87 -1.99 14.28
C TRP A 84 -28.34 -1.77 12.85
N ARG A 85 -29.09 -1.03 12.02
CA ARG A 85 -28.74 -0.72 10.63
C ARG A 85 -28.50 0.77 10.45
N TYR A 86 -27.51 1.13 9.64
CA TYR A 86 -27.28 2.50 9.17
C TYR A 86 -27.80 2.65 7.75
N ILE A 87 -27.96 3.91 7.30
CA ILE A 87 -28.41 4.23 5.94
C ILE A 87 -27.49 3.59 4.88
N SER A 88 -28.04 3.16 3.76
CA SER A 88 -27.32 2.65 2.59
C SER A 88 -28.04 3.07 1.32
N THR A 89 -27.34 3.29 0.20
CA THR A 89 -28.02 3.58 -1.09
C THR A 89 -28.14 2.36 -1.99
N ASP A 90 -27.62 1.21 -1.58
CA ASP A 90 -27.61 -0.04 -2.37
C ASP A 90 -29.00 -0.71 -2.49
N CYS A 91 -30.07 -0.04 -2.09
CA CYS A 91 -31.40 -0.63 -2.06
C CYS A 91 -32.52 0.42 -2.17
N LEU A 92 -33.75 -0.07 -2.43
CA LEU A 92 -34.93 0.78 -2.62
C LEU A 92 -35.30 1.49 -1.31
N ALA A 93 -35.73 2.75 -1.40
CA ALA A 93 -36.22 3.50 -0.25
C ALA A 93 -37.35 2.75 0.49
N ASP A 94 -37.57 3.11 1.77
CA ASP A 94 -38.59 2.57 2.68
C ASP A 94 -38.27 1.25 3.38
N PHE A 95 -37.12 0.63 3.09
CA PHE A 95 -36.64 -0.53 3.83
C PHE A 95 -35.58 -0.14 4.86
N GLU A 96 -35.58 -0.78 6.03
CA GLU A 96 -34.60 -0.50 7.10
C GLU A 96 -33.15 -0.74 6.66
N ILE A 97 -32.92 -1.67 5.74
CA ILE A 97 -31.59 -1.91 5.17
C ILE A 97 -31.05 -0.70 4.38
N CYS A 98 -31.92 0.23 3.96
CA CYS A 98 -31.59 1.42 3.17
C CYS A 98 -31.70 2.69 4.01
N ASP A 99 -32.81 2.83 4.74
CA ASP A 99 -33.08 4.02 5.54
C ASP A 99 -32.40 3.96 6.92
N GLY A 100 -31.96 2.77 7.35
CA GLY A 100 -31.40 2.56 8.68
C GLY A 100 -32.45 2.57 9.78
N THR A 101 -32.07 2.02 10.94
CA THR A 101 -32.91 1.88 12.12
C THR A 101 -33.45 3.24 12.60
N ASP A 102 -32.58 4.27 12.65
CA ASP A 102 -32.95 5.58 13.17
C ASP A 102 -34.08 6.23 12.37
N VAL A 103 -34.02 6.13 11.04
CA VAL A 103 -35.04 6.70 10.16
C VAL A 103 -36.32 5.89 10.24
N VAL A 104 -36.24 4.55 10.12
CA VAL A 104 -37.43 3.68 10.16
C VAL A 104 -38.21 3.86 11.46
N CYS A 105 -37.55 3.74 12.62
CA CYS A 105 -38.25 3.94 13.89
C CYS A 105 -38.78 5.37 14.03
N SER A 106 -38.06 6.40 13.54
CA SER A 106 -38.53 7.79 13.67
C SER A 106 -39.82 8.10 12.90
N ARG A 107 -40.18 7.28 11.90
CA ARG A 107 -41.45 7.42 11.16
C ARG A 107 -42.69 7.02 11.97
N ILE A 108 -42.52 6.25 13.04
CA ILE A 108 -43.63 5.82 13.91
C ILE A 108 -44.13 7.03 14.69
N GLU A 109 -45.38 7.44 14.49
CA GLU A 109 -45.96 8.63 15.13
C GLU A 109 -46.17 8.45 16.63
N ASP A 110 -46.66 7.28 17.05
CA ASP A 110 -46.90 6.95 18.46
C ASP A 110 -45.58 6.79 19.22
N TRP A 111 -45.41 7.58 20.28
CA TRP A 111 -44.17 7.64 21.05
C TRP A 111 -43.85 6.32 21.77
N ALA A 112 -44.86 5.58 22.23
CA ALA A 112 -44.67 4.34 22.97
C ALA A 112 -44.24 3.23 22.01
N ILE A 113 -44.89 3.12 20.86
CA ILE A 113 -44.53 2.15 19.81
C ILE A 113 -43.14 2.47 19.24
N ARG A 114 -42.81 3.74 19.03
CA ARG A 114 -41.47 4.17 18.63
C ARG A 114 -40.41 3.76 19.65
N GLY A 115 -40.68 3.96 20.94
CA GLY A 115 -39.80 3.52 22.02
C GLY A 115 -39.56 2.01 22.00
N SER A 116 -40.61 1.22 21.74
CA SER A 116 -40.55 -0.23 21.55
C SER A 116 -39.72 -0.62 20.32
N CYS A 117 -39.84 0.10 19.20
CA CYS A 117 -39.03 -0.11 18.00
C CYS A 117 -37.54 -0.03 18.31
N TYR A 118 -37.09 1.04 18.98
CA TYR A 118 -35.68 1.16 19.39
C TYR A 118 -35.28 0.11 20.45
N ALA A 119 -36.20 -0.28 21.35
CA ALA A 119 -35.92 -1.28 22.38
C ALA A 119 -35.84 -2.72 21.84
N ALA A 120 -36.46 -2.99 20.69
CA ALA A 120 -36.40 -4.28 20.01
C ALA A 120 -35.01 -4.57 19.39
N ARG A 121 -34.09 -3.59 19.40
CA ARG A 121 -32.75 -3.71 18.82
C ARG A 121 -31.67 -3.69 19.90
N PRO A 122 -30.49 -4.28 19.65
CA PRO A 122 -29.33 -4.00 20.49
C PRO A 122 -28.99 -2.51 20.38
N LYS A 123 -28.29 -1.99 21.38
CA LYS A 123 -27.80 -0.62 21.33
C LYS A 123 -26.93 -0.43 20.08
N GLY A 124 -27.12 0.69 19.38
CA GLY A 124 -26.25 1.06 18.26
C GLY A 124 -24.84 1.32 18.74
N LYS A 125 -23.84 1.12 17.89
CA LYS A 125 -22.44 1.42 18.27
C LYS A 125 -22.28 2.93 18.49
N TRP A 126 -21.45 3.32 19.43
CA TRP A 126 -20.98 4.70 19.49
C TRP A 126 -20.04 4.96 18.31
N LEU A 127 -20.31 5.99 17.52
CA LEU A 127 -19.58 6.33 16.32
C LEU A 127 -18.90 7.69 16.45
N PRO A 128 -17.58 7.79 16.21
CA PRO A 128 -16.95 9.08 16.03
C PRO A 128 -17.44 9.73 14.73
N LYS A 129 -17.23 11.04 14.61
CA LYS A 129 -17.49 11.77 13.36
C LYS A 129 -16.73 11.12 12.20
N TYR A 130 -17.39 11.02 11.04
CA TYR A 130 -16.87 10.35 9.85
C TYR A 130 -16.48 8.89 10.11
N ALA A 131 -17.28 8.10 10.81
CA ALA A 131 -17.11 6.65 10.95
C ALA A 131 -17.09 5.93 9.58
N PRO A 132 -16.47 4.74 9.49
CA PRO A 132 -16.47 3.94 8.26
C PRO A 132 -17.89 3.69 7.74
N GLY A 133 -18.06 3.80 6.42
CA GLY A 133 -19.36 3.68 5.76
C GLY A 133 -20.17 4.98 5.71
N CYS A 134 -19.66 6.12 6.22
CA CYS A 134 -20.29 7.42 5.95
C CYS A 134 -20.34 7.67 4.43
N LEU A 135 -21.53 7.97 3.92
CA LEU A 135 -21.79 8.09 2.48
C LEU A 135 -21.27 9.41 1.89
N ALA A 136 -21.30 10.47 2.70
CA ALA A 136 -20.68 11.74 2.37
C ALA A 136 -20.47 12.54 3.67
N ALA A 137 -19.25 13.04 3.87
CA ALA A 137 -19.01 14.03 4.91
C ALA A 137 -19.98 15.20 4.69
N GLY A 138 -20.85 15.52 5.66
CA GLY A 138 -21.87 16.57 5.55
C GLY A 138 -23.33 16.09 5.43
N ARG A 139 -23.59 14.77 5.34
CA ARG A 139 -24.93 14.23 5.61
C ARG A 139 -25.20 14.28 7.11
N ASP A 140 -26.14 15.13 7.50
CA ASP A 140 -26.60 15.35 8.87
C ASP A 140 -27.61 14.30 9.35
N ASP A 141 -28.19 13.54 8.42
CA ASP A 141 -29.11 12.44 8.69
C ASP A 141 -28.44 11.08 8.97
N ASP A 142 -27.13 10.96 8.73
CA ASP A 142 -26.33 9.75 8.95
C ASP A 142 -25.39 9.90 10.16
N GLU A 143 -25.64 9.12 11.20
CA GLU A 143 -24.85 9.12 12.43
C GLU A 143 -23.36 8.84 12.17
N ARG A 144 -23.02 8.03 11.17
CA ARG A 144 -21.61 7.78 10.80
C ARG A 144 -20.94 9.05 10.34
N CYS A 145 -21.66 9.98 9.72
CA CYS A 145 -21.08 11.19 9.16
C CYS A 145 -20.91 12.29 10.20
N VAL A 146 -21.90 12.51 11.07
CA VAL A 146 -21.85 13.57 12.09
C VAL A 146 -21.26 13.12 13.44
N GLY A 147 -21.27 11.82 13.73
CA GLY A 147 -20.91 11.25 15.02
C GLY A 147 -22.07 11.22 16.01
N THR A 148 -22.07 10.23 16.90
CA THR A 148 -23.18 9.93 17.81
C THR A 148 -23.63 11.10 18.67
N GLU A 149 -22.68 11.87 19.22
CA GLU A 149 -23.01 13.00 20.11
C GLU A 149 -23.77 14.11 19.37
N GLU A 150 -23.25 14.57 18.23
CA GLU A 150 -23.88 15.61 17.41
C GLU A 150 -25.21 15.10 16.84
N PHE A 151 -25.24 13.84 16.39
CA PHE A 151 -26.45 13.18 15.88
C PHE A 151 -27.58 13.22 16.90
N CYS A 152 -27.32 12.82 18.15
CA CYS A 152 -28.34 12.81 19.21
C CYS A 152 -28.79 14.22 19.64
N ARG A 153 -27.98 15.25 19.39
CA ARG A 153 -28.34 16.66 19.64
C ARG A 153 -29.14 17.28 18.50
N ALA A 154 -29.21 16.65 17.33
CA ALA A 154 -29.96 17.17 16.19
C ALA A 154 -31.47 17.22 16.50
N GLU A 155 -32.15 18.28 16.05
CA GLU A 155 -33.58 18.51 16.32
C GLU A 155 -34.46 17.33 15.88
N ALA A 156 -34.18 16.76 14.70
CA ALA A 156 -34.89 15.57 14.21
C ALA A 156 -34.76 14.37 15.15
N ARG A 157 -33.60 14.21 15.81
CA ARG A 157 -33.35 13.11 16.75
C ARG A 157 -33.92 13.39 18.13
N ILE A 158 -33.89 14.63 18.59
CA ILE A 158 -34.63 15.05 19.79
C ILE A 158 -36.14 14.80 19.59
N LYS A 159 -36.71 15.14 18.43
CA LYS A 159 -38.12 14.84 18.10
C LYS A 159 -38.40 13.33 18.09
N SER A 160 -37.42 12.53 17.68
CA SER A 160 -37.56 11.06 17.58
C SER A 160 -37.46 10.39 18.95
N TYR A 161 -36.43 10.71 19.74
CA TYR A 161 -36.09 10.05 21.01
C TYR A 161 -36.65 10.77 22.25
N GLY A 162 -37.10 12.01 22.11
CA GLY A 162 -37.57 12.90 23.19
C GLY A 162 -36.47 13.75 23.82
N SER A 163 -35.21 13.28 23.83
CA SER A 163 -34.05 14.03 24.34
C SER A 163 -32.74 13.47 23.78
N PRO A 164 -31.63 14.24 23.82
CA PRO A 164 -30.31 13.73 23.50
C PRO A 164 -29.90 12.56 24.40
N GLU A 165 -30.22 12.60 25.70
CA GLU A 165 -29.87 11.56 26.67
C GLU A 165 -30.60 10.25 26.37
N ALA A 166 -31.87 10.32 25.97
CA ALA A 166 -32.63 9.15 25.54
C ALA A 166 -32.05 8.51 24.26
N CYS A 167 -31.55 9.34 23.33
CA CYS A 167 -30.84 8.87 22.14
C CYS A 167 -29.51 8.19 22.51
N LEU A 168 -28.68 8.83 23.34
CA LEU A 168 -27.40 8.29 23.80
C LEU A 168 -27.58 6.99 24.60
N ALA A 169 -28.66 6.86 25.38
CA ALA A 169 -28.97 5.62 26.11
C ALA A 169 -29.23 4.42 25.18
N ARG A 170 -29.55 4.67 23.90
CA ARG A 170 -29.69 3.66 22.83
C ARG A 170 -28.40 3.37 22.09
N ARG A 171 -27.28 3.91 22.57
CA ARG A 171 -25.95 3.64 22.05
C ARG A 171 -25.09 2.92 23.09
N GLU A 172 -24.13 2.16 22.58
CA GLU A 172 -23.02 1.64 23.36
C GLU A 172 -22.25 2.80 24.00
N GLU A 173 -21.50 2.52 25.05
CA GLU A 173 -20.68 3.55 25.72
C GLU A 173 -19.58 4.04 24.79
N ALA A 174 -19.29 5.34 24.85
CA ALA A 174 -18.20 5.93 24.09
C ALA A 174 -16.87 5.25 24.45
N PRO A 175 -16.07 4.84 23.46
CA PRO A 175 -14.76 4.27 23.73
C PRO A 175 -13.88 5.32 24.44
N LYS A 176 -13.19 4.92 25.52
CA LYS A 176 -12.30 5.81 26.28
C LYS A 176 -11.17 6.38 25.44
N GLU A 177 -10.76 5.65 24.40
CA GLU A 177 -9.76 6.07 23.43
C GLU A 177 -10.33 5.86 22.02
N SER A 178 -10.55 6.94 21.28
CA SER A 178 -10.89 6.86 19.87
C SER A 178 -9.61 6.74 19.05
N LYS A 179 -9.30 5.54 18.56
CA LYS A 179 -8.24 5.38 17.55
C LYS A 179 -8.66 6.15 16.29
N LYS A 180 -7.79 7.04 15.81
CA LYS A 180 -8.01 7.71 14.53
C LYS A 180 -8.14 6.66 13.41
N GLN A 181 -9.08 6.89 12.50
CA GLN A 181 -9.28 6.01 11.36
C GLN A 181 -8.09 6.08 10.41
N GLU A 182 -7.88 5.03 9.62
CA GLU A 182 -6.84 5.01 8.61
C GLU A 182 -7.10 6.08 7.53
N PHE A 183 -6.03 6.67 7.03
CA PHE A 183 -6.11 7.58 5.89
C PHE A 183 -6.11 6.76 4.61
N LEU A 184 -7.16 6.91 3.80
CA LEU A 184 -7.39 6.08 2.62
C LEU A 184 -6.93 6.82 1.37
N ILE A 185 -6.17 6.13 0.54
CA ILE A 185 -5.81 6.56 -0.81
C ILE A 185 -6.94 6.15 -1.75
N LYS A 186 -7.25 7.01 -2.73
CA LYS A 186 -8.25 6.76 -3.77
C LYS A 186 -8.09 5.38 -4.41
N ASN A 187 -9.18 4.64 -4.49
CA ASN A 187 -9.20 3.31 -5.10
C ASN A 187 -10.43 3.13 -5.99
N PHE A 188 -10.24 3.42 -7.28
CA PHE A 188 -11.29 3.31 -8.28
C PHE A 188 -11.93 1.92 -8.39
N LEU A 189 -11.21 0.85 -8.02
CA LEU A 189 -11.76 -0.51 -8.03
C LEU A 189 -12.76 -0.77 -6.90
N LYS A 190 -12.80 0.11 -5.89
CA LYS A 190 -13.80 0.05 -4.82
C LYS A 190 -15.00 0.96 -5.09
N CYS A 191 -15.03 1.67 -6.21
CA CYS A 191 -16.08 2.61 -6.56
C CYS A 191 -17.33 1.98 -7.20
N PHE A 192 -17.66 0.75 -6.82
CA PHE A 192 -18.91 0.12 -7.27
C PHE A 192 -20.04 0.50 -6.31
N GLY A 193 -20.87 1.47 -6.70
CA GLY A 193 -22.01 1.93 -5.90
C GLY A 193 -21.74 3.26 -5.20
N ASP A 194 -21.96 3.29 -3.89
CA ASP A 194 -21.84 4.50 -3.08
C ASP A 194 -20.43 5.10 -3.12
N PRO A 195 -20.31 6.43 -3.22
CA PRO A 195 -19.01 7.08 -3.37
C PRO A 195 -18.42 7.34 -1.98
N THR A 196 -18.11 6.23 -1.30
CA THR A 196 -17.53 6.14 0.04
C THR A 196 -16.08 6.61 0.08
N GLU A 197 -15.55 6.85 1.27
CA GLU A 197 -14.13 7.18 1.46
C GLU A 197 -13.18 6.08 0.96
N GLU A 198 -13.58 4.80 0.99
CA GLU A 198 -12.78 3.71 0.44
C GLU A 198 -12.61 3.79 -1.08
N CYS A 199 -13.62 4.34 -1.76
CA CYS A 199 -13.60 4.58 -3.21
C CYS A 199 -12.78 5.84 -3.53
N GLU A 200 -13.12 6.96 -2.90
CA GLU A 200 -12.59 8.28 -3.29
C GLU A 200 -11.24 8.60 -2.65
N GLY A 201 -10.93 7.99 -1.53
CA GLY A 201 -9.84 8.40 -0.64
C GLY A 201 -10.24 9.55 0.27
N THR A 202 -9.52 9.68 1.38
CA THR A 202 -9.82 10.64 2.47
C THR A 202 -9.88 12.08 1.99
N GLU A 203 -8.92 12.52 1.17
CA GLU A 203 -8.84 13.92 0.73
C GLU A 203 -10.03 14.31 -0.14
N ASP A 204 -10.35 13.50 -1.17
CA ASP A 204 -11.47 13.76 -2.08
C ASP A 204 -12.81 13.66 -1.32
N PHE A 205 -12.95 12.65 -0.45
CA PHE A 205 -14.14 12.46 0.38
C PHE A 205 -14.40 13.62 1.34
N CYS A 206 -13.36 14.09 2.05
CA CYS A 206 -13.48 15.23 2.96
C CYS A 206 -13.71 16.53 2.20
N PHE A 207 -13.06 16.72 1.05
CA PHE A 207 -13.17 17.93 0.23
C PHE A 207 -14.50 18.03 -0.53
N ARG A 208 -15.23 16.92 -0.71
CA ARG A 208 -16.50 16.91 -1.46
C ARG A 208 -17.40 18.08 -1.02
N PRO A 209 -17.83 18.92 -1.97
CA PRO A 209 -18.71 20.06 -1.70
C PRO A 209 -20.11 19.53 -1.37
N THR A 210 -20.37 19.29 -0.09
CA THR A 210 -21.74 19.28 0.41
C THR A 210 -22.09 20.73 0.69
N GLY A 211 -23.28 21.19 0.25
CA GLY A 211 -23.67 22.61 0.26
C GLY A 211 -23.65 23.33 1.63
N SER A 212 -23.21 22.65 2.69
CA SER A 212 -23.14 23.08 4.08
C SER A 212 -21.71 23.15 4.65
N LYS A 213 -20.66 22.66 3.98
CA LYS A 213 -19.31 22.61 4.57
C LYS A 213 -18.60 23.95 4.55
N LYS A 214 -18.11 24.38 5.72
CA LYS A 214 -17.13 25.46 5.83
C LYS A 214 -15.73 24.89 5.55
N PRO A 215 -14.76 25.69 5.06
CA PRO A 215 -13.39 25.22 4.85
C PRO A 215 -12.77 24.54 6.10
N GLY A 216 -13.12 25.00 7.31
CA GLY A 216 -12.67 24.37 8.56
C GLY A 216 -13.16 22.93 8.77
N ASP A 217 -14.32 22.56 8.21
CA ASP A 217 -14.87 21.21 8.34
C ASP A 217 -14.10 20.19 7.48
N VAL A 218 -13.58 20.63 6.33
CA VAL A 218 -12.74 19.80 5.46
C VAL A 218 -11.47 19.39 6.19
N LEU A 219 -10.80 20.37 6.81
CA LEU A 219 -9.56 20.13 7.53
C LEU A 219 -9.78 19.28 8.79
N ALA A 220 -10.85 19.53 9.55
CA ALA A 220 -11.22 18.71 10.69
C ALA A 220 -11.53 17.26 10.28
N CYS A 221 -12.14 17.05 9.11
CA CYS A 221 -12.37 15.72 8.53
C CYS A 221 -11.05 15.00 8.25
N VAL A 222 -10.11 15.65 7.56
CA VAL A 222 -8.80 15.09 7.25
C VAL A 222 -7.99 14.80 8.53
N GLU A 223 -7.95 15.74 9.48
CA GLU A 223 -7.19 15.61 10.73
C GLU A 223 -7.78 14.56 11.70
N SER A 224 -9.02 14.13 11.47
CA SER A 224 -9.62 13.00 12.19
C SER A 224 -9.02 11.65 11.80
N ARG A 225 -8.26 11.59 10.70
CA ARG A 225 -7.54 10.40 10.24
C ARG A 225 -6.13 10.32 10.80
N ALA A 226 -5.59 9.11 10.79
CA ALA A 226 -4.19 8.85 11.04
C ALA A 226 -3.35 9.60 9.99
N ASN A 227 -2.23 10.18 10.42
CA ASN A 227 -1.32 10.88 9.54
C ASN A 227 -0.73 9.91 8.51
N PRO A 228 -0.96 10.11 7.19
CA PRO A 228 -0.35 9.26 6.16
C PRO A 228 1.16 9.50 6.09
N PRO A 229 1.93 8.54 5.55
CA PRO A 229 3.38 8.67 5.49
C PRO A 229 3.83 9.82 4.57
N LEU A 230 4.98 10.39 4.88
CA LEU A 230 5.69 11.32 4.01
C LEU A 230 6.45 10.51 2.96
N TYR A 231 6.12 10.72 1.69
CA TYR A 231 6.73 10.06 0.56
C TYR A 231 7.85 10.90 -0.05
N ALA A 232 9.01 10.28 -0.29
CA ALA A 232 9.97 10.82 -1.24
C ALA A 232 9.41 10.71 -2.67
N ALA A 233 9.90 11.56 -3.57
CA ALA A 233 9.61 11.40 -4.99
C ALA A 233 10.06 10.02 -5.48
N ASP A 234 9.26 9.45 -6.40
CA ASP A 234 9.44 8.11 -6.94
C ASP A 234 9.56 7.03 -5.86
N SER A 235 8.80 7.16 -4.76
CA SER A 235 8.80 6.18 -3.67
C SER A 235 8.59 4.77 -4.21
N PRO A 236 9.10 3.72 -3.53
CA PRO A 236 8.76 2.35 -3.91
C PRO A 236 7.25 2.14 -3.98
N GLU A 237 6.45 2.80 -3.15
CA GLU A 237 4.99 2.67 -3.19
C GLU A 237 4.33 3.34 -4.43
N CYS A 238 5.10 4.02 -5.27
CA CYS A 238 4.69 4.51 -6.58
C CYS A 238 4.37 3.32 -7.50
N ASN A 239 3.12 2.90 -7.47
CA ASN A 239 2.60 1.91 -8.39
C ASN A 239 2.12 2.63 -9.67
N THR A 240 2.89 2.49 -10.75
CA THR A 240 2.62 3.12 -12.05
C THR A 240 1.58 2.39 -12.89
N SER A 241 0.91 1.36 -12.35
CA SER A 241 -0.23 0.76 -13.04
C SER A 241 -1.20 1.86 -13.49
N ARG A 242 -1.72 1.72 -14.72
CA ARG A 242 -2.64 2.69 -15.36
C ARG A 242 -3.78 3.18 -14.46
N GLN A 243 -4.11 2.43 -13.42
CA GLN A 243 -5.20 2.68 -12.48
C GLN A 243 -4.85 3.64 -11.33
N LYS A 244 -3.58 3.77 -10.94
CA LYS A 244 -3.15 4.67 -9.84
C LYS A 244 -2.54 5.99 -10.32
N GLY A 245 -2.17 6.05 -11.61
CA GLY A 245 -1.70 7.25 -12.29
C GLY A 245 -0.34 7.74 -11.81
N TYR A 246 0.40 8.41 -12.70
CA TYR A 246 1.66 9.12 -12.38
C TYR A 246 1.49 10.24 -11.34
N ASN A 247 0.24 10.55 -10.97
CA ASN A 247 -0.12 11.64 -10.09
C ASN A 247 -0.32 11.21 -8.63
N SER A 248 -0.01 9.97 -8.24
CA SER A 248 -0.10 9.60 -6.81
C SER A 248 0.97 10.33 -5.98
N GLU A 249 0.68 10.61 -4.69
CA GLU A 249 1.64 11.24 -3.78
C GLU A 249 2.95 10.44 -3.68
N ALA A 250 2.88 9.11 -3.70
CA ALA A 250 4.06 8.25 -3.69
C ALA A 250 4.95 8.44 -4.93
N CYS A 251 4.37 8.76 -6.09
CA CYS A 251 5.13 9.02 -7.31
C CYS A 251 5.70 10.44 -7.34
N LEU A 252 4.87 11.44 -7.01
CA LEU A 252 5.28 12.85 -7.06
C LEU A 252 6.20 13.24 -5.89
N GLY A 253 6.10 12.52 -4.78
CA GLY A 253 6.63 12.93 -3.48
C GLY A 253 5.72 13.93 -2.78
N THR A 254 5.69 13.86 -1.45
CA THR A 254 4.85 14.71 -0.59
C THR A 254 5.08 16.19 -0.86
N THR A 255 6.32 16.62 -1.09
CA THR A 255 6.64 18.03 -1.32
C THR A 255 5.94 18.61 -2.55
N ALA A 256 5.94 17.86 -3.67
CA ALA A 256 5.27 18.29 -4.89
C ALA A 256 3.75 18.11 -4.79
N TRP A 257 3.30 17.02 -4.15
CA TRP A 257 1.89 16.75 -3.89
C TRP A 257 1.23 17.87 -3.07
N CYS A 258 1.84 18.25 -1.95
CA CYS A 258 1.36 19.30 -1.05
C CYS A 258 1.45 20.70 -1.67
N ALA A 259 2.27 20.90 -2.70
CA ALA A 259 2.35 22.15 -3.44
C ALA A 259 1.20 22.33 -4.46
N SER A 260 0.41 21.28 -4.72
CA SER A 260 -0.73 21.39 -5.65
C SER A 260 -1.84 22.29 -5.09
N GLU A 261 -2.52 23.02 -5.98
CA GLU A 261 -3.57 23.97 -5.59
C GLU A 261 -4.69 23.31 -4.77
N ASP A 262 -5.09 22.09 -5.14
CA ASP A 262 -6.18 21.38 -4.45
C ASP A 262 -5.78 20.97 -3.03
N ARG A 263 -4.52 20.61 -2.80
CA ARG A 263 -4.02 20.32 -1.46
C ARG A 263 -3.86 21.59 -0.64
N VAL A 264 -3.42 22.70 -1.23
CA VAL A 264 -3.41 24.01 -0.56
C VAL A 264 -4.84 24.43 -0.15
N LYS A 265 -5.87 24.16 -0.96
CA LYS A 265 -7.28 24.42 -0.58
C LYS A 265 -7.73 23.57 0.62
N ILE A 266 -7.30 22.32 0.72
CA ILE A 266 -7.65 21.40 1.81
C ILE A 266 -6.92 21.76 3.10
N TYR A 267 -5.60 21.95 3.04
CA TYR A 267 -4.74 22.11 4.22
C TYR A 267 -4.48 23.58 4.59
N GLY A 268 -4.82 24.53 3.72
CA GLY A 268 -4.56 25.96 3.87
C GLY A 268 -3.16 26.40 3.46
N SER A 269 -2.15 25.52 3.56
CA SER A 269 -0.80 25.76 3.04
C SER A 269 -0.07 24.45 2.72
N LYS A 270 1.00 24.55 1.92
CA LYS A 270 1.89 23.43 1.60
C LYS A 270 2.55 22.88 2.87
N GLU A 271 3.05 23.76 3.73
CA GLU A 271 3.79 23.41 4.95
C GLU A 271 2.90 22.66 5.95
N ARG A 272 1.62 23.04 6.05
CA ARG A 272 0.66 22.32 6.89
C ARG A 272 0.35 20.93 6.35
N CYS A 273 0.23 20.78 5.03
CA CYS A 273 0.06 19.47 4.39
C CYS A 273 1.26 18.56 4.68
N GLU A 274 2.49 19.06 4.53
CA GLU A 274 3.72 18.32 4.83
C GLU A 274 3.84 17.96 6.32
N ALA A 275 3.54 18.90 7.22
CA ALA A 275 3.56 18.67 8.67
C ALA A 275 2.48 17.69 9.13
N PHE A 276 1.37 17.58 8.40
CA PHE A 276 0.35 16.58 8.65
C PHE A 276 0.78 15.18 8.21
N ARG A 277 1.81 15.03 7.36
CA ARG A 277 2.35 13.71 7.06
C ARG A 277 3.18 13.20 8.23
N LYS A 278 3.03 11.91 8.55
CA LYS A 278 3.93 11.23 9.46
C LYS A 278 5.26 11.11 8.74
N GLN A 279 6.31 11.74 9.27
CA GLN A 279 7.67 11.47 8.80
C GLN A 279 7.83 9.95 8.78
N SER A 280 8.01 9.40 7.58
CA SER A 280 8.61 8.08 7.42
C SER A 280 9.79 8.09 8.37
N SER A 281 9.88 7.10 9.28
CA SER A 281 11.00 6.99 10.22
C SER A 281 12.28 7.41 9.51
N ASP A 282 13.15 8.22 10.13
CA ASP A 282 14.36 8.84 9.52
C ASP A 282 15.30 7.88 8.76
N LYS A 283 14.98 6.59 8.77
CA LYS A 283 15.58 5.54 7.96
C LYS A 283 15.25 5.73 6.48
N PRO A 284 16.28 5.72 5.62
CA PRO A 284 16.09 5.65 4.18
C PRO A 284 15.22 4.46 3.76
N SER A 285 14.49 4.60 2.65
CA SER A 285 13.72 3.50 2.07
C SER A 285 14.65 2.36 1.64
N LYS A 286 14.21 1.11 1.71
CA LYS A 286 15.03 -0.03 1.30
C LYS A 286 15.42 0.07 -0.17
N TRP A 287 16.68 -0.26 -0.49
CA TRP A 287 17.12 -0.44 -1.88
C TRP A 287 16.39 -1.62 -2.54
N VAL A 288 15.86 -1.40 -3.75
CA VAL A 288 15.13 -2.41 -4.51
C VAL A 288 15.91 -2.79 -5.77
N PRO A 289 16.36 -4.05 -5.92
CA PRO A 289 17.00 -4.49 -7.16
C PRO A 289 15.96 -4.61 -8.30
N PRO A 290 16.37 -4.49 -9.57
CA PRO A 290 15.49 -4.70 -10.71
C PRO A 290 14.89 -6.11 -10.68
N ASN A 291 13.59 -6.21 -10.93
CA ASN A 291 12.88 -7.49 -10.97
C ASN A 291 12.72 -8.00 -12.41
N GLN A 292 13.45 -9.05 -12.73
CA GLN A 292 13.42 -9.68 -14.06
C GLN A 292 12.07 -10.33 -14.41
N THR A 293 11.18 -10.57 -13.44
CA THR A 293 9.85 -11.15 -13.72
C THR A 293 8.88 -10.15 -14.33
N CYS A 294 9.21 -8.86 -14.28
CA CYS A 294 8.48 -7.86 -15.04
C CYS A 294 8.64 -8.10 -16.54
N ARG A 295 7.65 -8.75 -17.13
CA ARG A 295 7.70 -9.21 -18.53
C ARG A 295 7.61 -8.07 -19.54
N ASP A 296 7.08 -6.93 -19.14
CA ASP A 296 6.76 -5.82 -20.00
C ASP A 296 7.25 -4.50 -19.39
N ASN A 297 7.93 -3.69 -20.21
CA ASN A 297 8.38 -2.33 -19.88
C ASN A 297 7.22 -1.35 -19.57
N SER A 298 6.01 -1.87 -19.40
CA SER A 298 4.81 -1.13 -19.06
C SER A 298 4.83 -0.69 -17.59
N ASP A 299 5.37 -1.52 -16.70
CA ASP A 299 5.53 -1.17 -15.29
C ASP A 299 6.82 -0.36 -15.08
N GLN A 300 6.63 0.91 -14.75
CA GLN A 300 7.68 1.87 -14.46
C GLN A 300 7.93 2.00 -12.96
N SER A 301 7.37 1.11 -12.13
CA SER A 301 7.57 1.12 -10.68
C SER A 301 9.01 0.78 -10.29
N GLU A 302 9.42 1.24 -9.12
CA GLU A 302 10.72 0.91 -8.54
C GLU A 302 10.84 -0.59 -8.21
N GLN A 303 9.74 -1.28 -7.86
CA GLN A 303 9.74 -2.74 -7.67
C GLN A 303 10.14 -3.50 -8.93
N CYS A 304 9.85 -2.90 -10.07
CA CYS A 304 10.05 -3.52 -11.36
C CYS A 304 11.42 -3.15 -11.93
N ARG A 305 11.68 -1.85 -12.01
CA ARG A 305 12.89 -1.28 -12.61
C ARG A 305 14.11 -1.24 -11.69
N GLY A 306 13.87 -1.32 -10.39
CA GLY A 306 14.89 -1.16 -9.36
C GLY A 306 15.24 0.30 -9.09
N THR A 307 15.74 0.56 -7.88
CA THR A 307 16.15 1.88 -7.39
C THR A 307 17.17 2.55 -8.31
N GLU A 308 18.15 1.79 -8.79
CA GLU A 308 19.22 2.32 -9.67
C GLU A 308 18.62 2.95 -10.93
N GLN A 309 17.75 2.23 -11.65
CA GLN A 309 17.20 2.76 -12.89
C GLN A 309 16.27 3.95 -12.64
N ILE A 310 15.45 3.90 -11.57
CA ILE A 310 14.56 5.00 -11.20
C ILE A 310 15.35 6.26 -10.88
N CYS A 311 16.29 6.18 -9.93
CA CYS A 311 17.06 7.35 -9.51
C CYS A 311 17.94 7.90 -10.63
N GLN A 312 18.49 7.04 -11.48
CA GLN A 312 19.44 7.46 -12.50
C GLN A 312 18.81 8.07 -13.76
N TRP A 313 17.64 7.57 -14.17
CA TRP A 313 17.04 7.92 -15.46
C TRP A 313 15.71 8.68 -15.34
N HIS A 314 14.97 8.48 -14.26
CA HIS A 314 13.61 9.03 -14.12
C HIS A 314 13.54 10.15 -13.08
N SER A 315 14.46 10.18 -12.12
CA SER A 315 14.49 11.24 -11.12
C SER A 315 15.23 12.48 -11.63
N PHE A 316 14.57 13.64 -11.54
CA PHE A 316 15.20 14.94 -11.81
C PHE A 316 16.29 15.31 -10.79
N GLU A 317 16.19 14.78 -9.56
CA GLU A 317 17.14 15.00 -8.47
C GLU A 317 17.82 13.68 -8.06
N ARG A 318 18.60 13.10 -8.98
CA ARG A 318 19.31 11.82 -8.81
C ARG A 318 19.93 11.63 -7.41
N ASP A 319 20.65 12.62 -6.91
CA ASP A 319 21.34 12.53 -5.61
C ASP A 319 20.39 12.58 -4.41
N ALA A 320 19.28 13.31 -4.51
CA ALA A 320 18.23 13.30 -3.50
C ALA A 320 17.51 11.94 -3.51
N CYS A 321 17.23 11.39 -4.69
CA CYS A 321 16.64 10.07 -4.85
C CYS A 321 17.48 9.00 -4.14
N TYR A 322 18.78 8.90 -4.44
CA TYR A 322 19.67 7.94 -3.79
C TYR A 322 19.81 8.14 -2.28
N ARG A 323 19.89 9.39 -1.79
CA ARG A 323 20.00 9.66 -0.35
C ARG A 323 18.76 9.26 0.44
N ALA A 324 17.59 9.24 -0.21
CA ALA A 324 16.35 8.77 0.40
C ALA A 324 16.23 7.24 0.40
N ARG A 325 17.21 6.50 -0.14
CA ARG A 325 17.28 5.03 -0.10
C ARG A 325 18.50 4.55 0.70
N GLU A 326 18.42 3.33 1.19
CA GLU A 326 19.57 2.60 1.70
C GLU A 326 20.60 2.46 0.57
N ALA A 327 21.88 2.42 0.93
CA ALA A 327 22.92 2.12 -0.05
C ALA A 327 22.65 0.75 -0.69
N ALA A 328 22.91 0.64 -2.00
CA ALA A 328 22.80 -0.64 -2.68
C ALA A 328 23.76 -1.66 -2.04
N PRO A 329 23.37 -2.92 -1.92
CA PRO A 329 24.25 -3.93 -1.36
C PRO A 329 25.47 -4.13 -2.28
N PHE A 330 26.66 -4.28 -1.70
CA PHE A 330 27.84 -4.74 -2.43
C PHE A 330 27.74 -6.26 -2.66
N LEU A 331 27.56 -6.68 -3.90
CA LEU A 331 27.35 -8.06 -4.30
C LEU A 331 28.66 -8.71 -4.75
N LEU A 332 28.96 -9.89 -4.22
CA LEU A 332 30.03 -10.73 -4.74
C LEU A 332 29.57 -11.44 -6.02
N SER A 333 30.51 -11.68 -6.93
CA SER A 333 30.27 -12.45 -8.15
C SER A 333 29.72 -13.84 -7.84
N LYS A 334 28.63 -14.22 -8.51
CA LYS A 334 27.97 -15.53 -8.38
C LYS A 334 27.66 -16.06 -9.78
N PRO A 335 28.64 -16.66 -10.48
CA PRO A 335 28.44 -17.16 -11.83
C PRO A 335 27.44 -18.33 -11.87
N ASP A 336 27.35 -19.10 -10.79
CA ASP A 336 26.44 -20.22 -10.67
C ASP A 336 24.99 -19.73 -10.49
N GLY A 337 24.13 -20.02 -11.47
CA GLY A 337 22.70 -19.68 -11.44
C GLY A 337 22.32 -18.46 -12.27
N CYS A 338 23.27 -17.89 -13.02
CA CYS A 338 22.99 -16.78 -13.92
C CYS A 338 22.44 -17.25 -15.27
N PRO A 339 21.43 -16.56 -15.84
CA PRO A 339 20.89 -16.90 -17.14
C PRO A 339 21.99 -16.80 -18.20
N GLN A 340 22.17 -17.86 -19.00
CA GLN A 340 23.23 -17.93 -20.03
C GLN A 340 23.02 -16.93 -21.18
N ALA A 341 21.80 -16.44 -21.38
CA ALA A 341 21.44 -15.48 -22.42
C ALA A 341 20.78 -14.26 -21.78
N GLY A 342 21.46 -13.12 -21.82
CA GLY A 342 20.94 -11.84 -21.34
C GLY A 342 22.06 -10.86 -20.95
N PRO A 343 21.75 -9.55 -20.83
CA PRO A 343 22.68 -8.62 -20.20
C PRO A 343 22.99 -9.12 -18.79
N GLN A 344 24.28 -9.35 -18.50
CA GLN A 344 24.69 -9.88 -17.20
C GLN A 344 24.30 -8.85 -16.13
N VAL A 345 23.44 -9.21 -15.19
CA VAL A 345 23.03 -8.33 -14.08
C VAL A 345 24.11 -8.26 -13.00
N GLU A 346 24.12 -7.20 -12.19
CA GLU A 346 25.12 -7.00 -11.13
C GLU A 346 25.24 -8.21 -10.18
N SER A 347 24.11 -8.86 -9.83
CA SER A 347 24.12 -10.05 -8.98
C SER A 347 24.88 -11.24 -9.56
N CYS A 348 25.13 -11.26 -10.87
CA CYS A 348 25.88 -12.28 -11.57
C CYS A 348 27.37 -11.96 -11.64
N VAL A 349 27.72 -10.78 -12.16
CA VAL A 349 29.11 -10.35 -12.32
C VAL A 349 29.77 -9.96 -11.00
N GLY A 350 28.97 -9.52 -10.03
CA GLY A 350 29.45 -8.86 -8.82
C GLY A 350 29.62 -7.35 -9.02
N THR A 351 29.48 -6.62 -7.92
CA THR A 351 29.54 -5.15 -7.88
C THR A 351 30.85 -4.58 -8.40
N ASP A 352 31.97 -5.25 -8.11
CA ASP A 352 33.32 -4.84 -8.53
C ASP A 352 33.41 -4.73 -10.07
N SER A 353 33.23 -5.86 -10.77
CA SER A 353 33.20 -5.89 -12.23
C SER A 353 32.09 -5.03 -12.82
N TRP A 354 30.90 -5.02 -12.19
CA TRP A 354 29.79 -4.18 -12.62
C TRP A 354 30.15 -2.69 -12.65
N CYS A 355 30.72 -2.16 -11.57
CA CYS A 355 31.11 -0.75 -11.52
C CYS A 355 32.30 -0.46 -12.43
N HIS A 356 33.33 -1.32 -12.48
CA HIS A 356 34.48 -1.11 -13.38
C HIS A 356 34.09 -1.08 -14.86
N GLU A 357 33.23 -1.99 -15.28
CA GLU A 357 32.94 -2.20 -16.70
C GLU A 357 31.72 -1.41 -17.18
N ARG A 358 30.75 -1.14 -16.31
CA ARG A 358 29.42 -0.66 -16.72
C ARG A 358 28.98 0.65 -16.10
N TYR A 359 29.80 1.35 -15.32
CA TYR A 359 29.38 2.62 -14.72
C TYR A 359 28.88 3.63 -15.76
N ASN A 360 29.57 3.72 -16.92
CA ASN A 360 29.20 4.60 -18.02
C ASN A 360 27.87 4.20 -18.66
N GLU A 361 27.63 2.90 -18.88
CA GLU A 361 26.37 2.39 -19.43
C GLU A 361 25.18 2.68 -18.51
N MET A 362 25.45 2.65 -17.21
CA MET A 362 24.49 2.99 -16.16
C MET A 362 24.47 4.49 -15.84
N ASN A 363 25.01 5.33 -16.73
CA ASN A 363 24.96 6.80 -16.64
C ASN A 363 25.58 7.39 -15.35
N TYR A 364 26.46 6.66 -14.66
CA TYR A 364 27.24 7.22 -13.56
C TYR A 364 28.30 8.18 -14.08
N LEU A 365 28.62 9.23 -13.32
CA LEU A 365 29.66 10.20 -13.69
C LEU A 365 31.07 9.58 -13.64
N SER A 366 31.26 8.60 -12.75
CA SER A 366 32.53 7.92 -12.56
C SER A 366 32.31 6.54 -11.94
N GLU A 367 33.33 5.71 -12.04
CA GLU A 367 33.41 4.44 -11.33
C GLU A 367 33.29 4.61 -9.80
N GLY A 368 33.98 5.63 -9.25
CA GLY A 368 33.90 5.99 -7.84
C GLY A 368 32.48 6.34 -7.39
N GLU A 369 31.70 7.03 -8.24
CA GLU A 369 30.29 7.29 -7.97
C GLU A 369 29.51 5.98 -7.87
N CYS A 370 29.68 5.06 -8.84
CA CYS A 370 29.01 3.75 -8.83
C CYS A 370 29.24 3.03 -7.50
N PHE A 371 30.49 2.93 -7.05
CA PHE A 371 30.85 2.31 -5.77
C PHE A 371 30.28 3.06 -4.56
N SER A 372 30.28 4.39 -4.59
CA SER A 372 29.73 5.20 -3.49
C SER A 372 28.25 4.92 -3.24
N ARG A 373 27.46 4.62 -4.29
CA ARG A 373 26.05 4.23 -4.17
C ARG A 373 25.86 2.88 -3.48
N ARG A 374 26.91 2.06 -3.43
CA ARG A 374 26.97 0.79 -2.69
C ARG A 374 27.60 0.92 -1.31
N GLY A 375 27.76 2.15 -0.82
CA GLY A 375 28.41 2.43 0.46
C GLY A 375 29.91 2.17 0.47
N PHE A 376 30.54 2.02 -0.70
CA PHE A 376 31.97 1.76 -0.82
C PHE A 376 32.73 3.04 -1.20
N LYS A 377 33.68 3.43 -0.35
CA LYS A 377 34.51 4.64 -0.53
C LYS A 377 35.70 4.35 -1.45
N HIS A 378 35.41 4.02 -2.70
CA HIS A 378 36.41 3.61 -3.69
C HIS A 378 37.55 4.61 -3.84
N ASP A 379 37.24 5.89 -4.03
CA ASP A 379 38.26 6.91 -4.28
C ASP A 379 39.16 7.14 -3.06
N GLU A 380 38.61 7.03 -1.85
CA GLU A 380 39.41 7.07 -0.61
C GLU A 380 40.35 5.86 -0.52
N MET A 381 39.86 4.67 -0.87
CA MET A 381 40.68 3.45 -0.91
C MET A 381 41.80 3.59 -1.95
N VAL A 382 41.50 4.00 -3.18
CA VAL A 382 42.50 4.19 -4.24
C VAL A 382 43.54 5.21 -3.82
N ALA A 383 43.11 6.36 -3.27
CA ALA A 383 44.03 7.38 -2.79
C ALA A 383 44.98 6.84 -1.70
N GLU A 384 44.47 6.05 -0.74
CA GLU A 384 45.29 5.45 0.31
C GLU A 384 46.22 4.35 -0.22
N VAL A 385 45.79 3.55 -1.20
CA VAL A 385 46.65 2.56 -1.87
C VAL A 385 47.78 3.27 -2.63
N VAL A 386 47.46 4.27 -3.44
CA VAL A 386 48.45 5.06 -4.19
C VAL A 386 49.41 5.75 -3.23
N LYS A 387 48.94 6.28 -2.11
CA LYS A 387 49.81 6.91 -1.10
C LYS A 387 50.76 5.93 -0.43
N LYS A 388 50.30 4.72 -0.09
CA LYS A 388 51.13 3.70 0.60
C LYS A 388 52.07 2.97 -0.35
N MET A 389 51.60 2.66 -1.55
CA MET A 389 52.33 1.83 -2.51
C MET A 389 53.03 2.65 -3.59
N GLY A 390 52.62 3.90 -3.83
CA GLY A 390 53.15 4.75 -4.89
C GLY A 390 54.66 4.90 -4.82
N ASN A 391 55.20 5.31 -3.68
CA ASN A 391 56.65 5.47 -3.51
C ASN A 391 57.41 4.16 -3.74
N MET A 392 56.89 3.04 -3.23
CA MET A 392 57.49 1.71 -3.41
C MET A 392 57.47 1.29 -4.89
N MET A 393 56.34 1.50 -5.58
CA MET A 393 56.21 1.21 -7.01
C MET A 393 57.16 2.09 -7.82
N THR A 394 57.22 3.39 -7.52
CA THR A 394 58.16 4.32 -8.15
C THR A 394 59.61 3.88 -7.95
N GLU A 395 60.01 3.50 -6.74
CA GLU A 395 61.37 3.02 -6.47
C GLU A 395 61.71 1.74 -7.25
N ILE A 396 60.78 0.78 -7.28
CA ILE A 396 60.96 -0.48 -8.04
C ILE A 396 61.06 -0.20 -9.54
N ILE A 397 60.20 0.67 -10.08
CA ILE A 397 60.21 1.05 -11.49
C ILE A 397 61.52 1.76 -11.84
N LEU A 398 61.96 2.73 -11.04
CA LEU A 398 63.21 3.44 -11.28
C LEU A 398 64.42 2.53 -11.19
N LYS A 399 64.49 1.66 -10.18
CA LYS A 399 65.61 0.73 -9.99
C LYS A 399 65.75 -0.27 -11.13
N ASN A 400 64.63 -0.84 -11.60
CA ASN A 400 64.66 -1.77 -12.72
C ASN A 400 64.82 -1.05 -14.07
N GLY A 401 64.20 0.12 -14.21
CA GLY A 401 64.33 0.98 -15.39
C GLY A 401 65.77 1.43 -15.62
N GLU A 402 66.51 1.79 -14.57
CA GLU A 402 67.93 2.13 -14.66
C GLU A 402 68.74 0.98 -15.28
N LYS A 403 68.44 -0.25 -14.89
CA LYS A 403 69.10 -1.44 -15.45
C LYS A 403 68.75 -1.62 -16.93
N VAL A 404 67.47 -1.48 -17.30
CA VAL A 404 67.02 -1.56 -18.70
C VAL A 404 67.72 -0.51 -19.56
N VAL A 405 67.84 0.72 -19.08
CA VAL A 405 68.55 1.81 -19.77
C VAL A 405 70.03 1.47 -19.96
N LYS A 406 70.71 1.00 -18.91
CA LYS A 406 72.13 0.62 -18.99
C LYS A 406 72.36 -0.51 -20.00
N ASP A 407 71.51 -1.53 -19.96
CA ASP A 407 71.61 -2.68 -20.87
C ASP A 407 71.34 -2.25 -22.32
N ALA A 408 70.36 -1.36 -22.56
CA ALA A 408 70.08 -0.80 -23.88
C ALA A 408 71.25 0.02 -24.43
N VAL A 409 71.86 0.88 -23.59
CA VAL A 409 73.06 1.67 -23.96
C VAL A 409 74.23 0.75 -24.30
N TYR A 410 74.49 -0.25 -23.46
CA TYR A 410 75.59 -1.17 -23.68
C TYR A 410 75.39 -1.99 -24.97
N TYR A 411 74.18 -2.49 -25.18
CA TYR A 411 73.85 -3.25 -26.38
C TYR A 411 74.01 -2.42 -27.65
N ASP A 412 73.50 -1.19 -27.68
CA ASP A 412 73.52 -0.34 -28.88
C ASP A 412 74.93 0.23 -29.16
N LEU A 413 75.54 0.91 -28.20
CA LEU A 413 76.85 1.56 -28.38
C LEU A 413 77.99 0.54 -28.51
N VAL A 414 78.02 -0.48 -27.65
CA VAL A 414 79.16 -1.41 -27.57
C VAL A 414 78.93 -2.60 -28.49
N GLY A 415 77.73 -3.19 -28.45
CA GLY A 415 77.40 -4.39 -29.22
C GLY A 415 77.16 -4.09 -30.71
N SER A 416 76.30 -3.13 -31.01
CA SER A 416 75.89 -2.81 -32.38
C SER A 416 76.70 -1.69 -33.04
N ARG A 417 77.63 -1.05 -32.30
CA ARG A 417 78.41 0.11 -32.73
C ARG A 417 77.52 1.27 -33.21
N GLY A 418 76.40 1.47 -32.53
CA GLY A 418 75.48 2.57 -32.77
C GLY A 418 76.08 3.94 -32.45
N ASP A 419 75.34 4.99 -32.79
CA ASP A 419 75.64 6.36 -32.41
C ASP A 419 74.69 6.86 -31.31
N GLU A 420 74.85 8.10 -30.88
CA GLU A 420 74.03 8.68 -29.81
C GLU A 420 72.52 8.67 -30.16
N ASN A 421 72.16 8.85 -31.43
CA ASN A 421 70.76 8.90 -31.86
C ASN A 421 70.14 7.50 -31.90
N SER A 422 70.86 6.50 -32.41
CA SER A 422 70.39 5.11 -32.35
C SER A 422 70.26 4.64 -30.91
N THR A 423 71.20 5.02 -30.04
CA THR A 423 71.16 4.65 -28.63
C THR A 423 69.98 5.28 -27.89
N LYS A 424 69.68 6.57 -28.12
CA LYS A 424 68.49 7.21 -27.54
C LYS A 424 67.20 6.53 -27.98
N LYS A 425 67.11 6.13 -29.25
CA LYS A 425 65.96 5.39 -29.77
C LYS A 425 65.84 4.03 -29.10
N SER A 426 66.94 3.27 -29.04
CA SER A 426 67.00 1.98 -28.35
C SER A 426 66.57 2.11 -26.88
N ILE A 427 67.09 3.09 -26.12
CA ILE A 427 66.64 3.36 -24.75
C ILE A 427 65.12 3.53 -24.68
N THR A 428 64.55 4.36 -25.55
CA THR A 428 63.11 4.63 -25.59
C THR A 428 62.32 3.36 -25.87
N ASP A 429 62.74 2.58 -26.87
CA ASP A 429 62.09 1.33 -27.26
C ASP A 429 62.13 0.29 -26.12
N TYR A 430 63.30 0.09 -25.48
CA TYR A 430 63.46 -0.85 -24.37
C TYR A 430 62.69 -0.42 -23.12
N VAL A 431 62.67 0.88 -22.78
CA VAL A 431 61.90 1.40 -21.64
C VAL A 431 60.40 1.23 -21.91
N ASN A 432 59.92 1.55 -23.12
CA ASN A 432 58.52 1.35 -23.48
C ASN A 432 58.13 -0.13 -23.42
N GLN A 433 58.95 -1.03 -23.94
CA GLN A 433 58.72 -2.48 -23.82
C GLN A 433 58.71 -2.95 -22.36
N PHE A 434 59.60 -2.41 -21.52
CA PHE A 434 59.61 -2.71 -20.09
C PHE A 434 58.32 -2.26 -19.41
N LEU A 435 57.88 -1.03 -19.65
CA LEU A 435 56.64 -0.48 -19.11
C LEU A 435 55.41 -1.25 -19.60
N GLU A 436 55.37 -1.59 -20.89
CA GLU A 436 54.29 -2.39 -21.49
C GLU A 436 54.23 -3.79 -20.86
N LYS A 437 55.38 -4.45 -20.67
CA LYS A 437 55.43 -5.76 -19.99
C LYS A 437 55.07 -5.67 -18.52
N LEU A 438 55.45 -4.57 -17.85
CA LEU A 438 55.05 -4.31 -16.47
C LEU A 438 53.53 -4.18 -16.38
N GLU A 439 52.92 -3.39 -17.25
CA GLU A 439 51.48 -3.13 -17.30
C GLU A 439 50.65 -4.35 -17.71
N LYS A 440 51.04 -5.05 -18.78
CA LYS A 440 50.21 -6.11 -19.38
C LYS A 440 50.43 -7.49 -18.77
N GLU A 441 51.60 -7.76 -18.19
CA GLU A 441 51.94 -9.08 -17.65
C GLU A 441 52.19 -9.05 -16.15
N THR A 442 53.10 -8.18 -15.70
CA THR A 442 53.65 -8.27 -14.34
C THR A 442 52.65 -7.78 -13.29
N LEU A 443 52.03 -6.61 -13.50
CA LEU A 443 51.04 -6.05 -12.59
C LEU A 443 49.79 -6.92 -12.48
N PRO A 444 49.15 -7.39 -13.59
CA PRO A 444 48.02 -8.30 -13.50
C PRO A 444 48.35 -9.59 -12.74
N GLY A 445 49.51 -10.20 -13.02
CA GLY A 445 49.95 -11.40 -12.30
C GLY A 445 50.18 -11.16 -10.80
N ALA A 446 50.81 -10.04 -10.44
CA ALA A 446 51.02 -9.65 -9.05
C ALA A 446 49.68 -9.38 -8.33
N SER A 447 48.77 -8.64 -8.97
CA SER A 447 47.43 -8.36 -8.46
C SER A 447 46.62 -9.64 -8.27
N GLN A 448 46.63 -10.57 -9.23
CA GLN A 448 45.95 -11.85 -9.11
C GLN A 448 46.48 -12.66 -7.92
N LYS A 449 47.80 -12.70 -7.74
CA LYS A 449 48.45 -13.38 -6.60
C LYS A 449 48.11 -12.71 -5.26
N PHE A 450 48.12 -11.38 -5.22
CA PHE A 450 47.72 -10.62 -4.03
C PHE A 450 46.25 -10.88 -3.68
N MET A 451 45.35 -10.79 -4.64
CA MET A 451 43.92 -11.05 -4.44
C MET A 451 43.64 -12.50 -4.03
N ALA A 452 44.38 -13.47 -4.56
CA ALA A 452 44.29 -14.85 -4.10
C ALA A 452 44.68 -15.00 -2.61
N ASN A 453 45.73 -14.30 -2.17
CA ASN A 453 46.12 -14.28 -0.76
C ASN A 453 45.08 -13.58 0.13
N VAL A 454 44.51 -12.48 -0.35
CA VAL A 454 43.44 -11.76 0.37
C VAL A 454 42.19 -12.65 0.51
N ARG A 455 41.75 -13.32 -0.56
CA ARG A 455 40.62 -14.28 -0.52
C ARG A 455 40.86 -15.40 0.49
N LYS A 456 42.05 -16.01 0.44
CA LYS A 456 42.46 -17.04 1.39
C LYS A 456 42.44 -16.54 2.83
N ALA A 457 42.93 -15.32 3.09
CA ALA A 457 42.94 -14.72 4.42
C ALA A 457 41.52 -14.36 4.93
N ALA A 458 40.61 -14.03 4.01
CA ALA A 458 39.20 -13.76 4.31
C ALA A 458 38.35 -15.04 4.50
N GLY A 459 38.93 -16.23 4.32
CA GLY A 459 38.22 -17.51 4.45
C GLY A 459 37.31 -17.86 3.28
N ALA A 460 37.56 -17.27 2.10
CA ALA A 460 36.84 -17.54 0.85
C ALA A 460 37.52 -18.60 -0.02
#